data_AF-A0A0G4HFC1-F1
#
_entry.id   AF-A0A0G4HFC1-F1
#
_cell.length_a   1.000
_cell.length_b   1.000
_cell.length_c   1.000
_cell.angle_alpha   90.00
_cell.angle_beta   90.00
_cell.angle_gamma   90.00
#
_symmetry.space_group_name_H-M   'P 1'
#
loop_
_entity.id
_entity.type
_entity.pdbx_description
1 polymer ?
#
loop_
_entity_poly.entity_id
_entity_poly.type
_entity_poly.pdbx_seq_one_letter_code
_entity_poly.pdbx_strand_id
1 'polypeptide(L)'
;MTKFKALDVRRVMELFKKGEDDPVVWMSIFMKKVRNGNLNVEECKVLFKRHVEGVEVREWMAKNAHQYTTIEETQFEQAFLDRFMPTEAESQQAVYKLSQLKLSPTGDFEAHVKNFEAKMRVAQPRYEINARMFPFLGTLYASLSMEITTEPAHKEYAKLIPQVLFLYQQKQKKGPNPSAKMAPAAKSADNVKQLRT
;
A
#
# COMPACT_ATOMS: atom_id res chain seq x y z
N MET A 1 -23.95 -28.06 -18.19
CA MET A 1 -22.81 -27.78 -17.30
C MET A 1 -21.61 -27.30 -18.14
N THR A 2 -21.78 -26.21 -18.89
CA THR A 2 -20.93 -25.91 -20.08
C THR A 2 -20.27 -24.52 -20.02
N LYS A 3 -20.72 -23.61 -19.15
CA LYS A 3 -20.23 -22.23 -19.09
C LYS A 3 -18.90 -22.07 -18.33
N PHE A 4 -18.66 -22.92 -17.33
CA PHE A 4 -17.41 -22.88 -16.55
C PHE A 4 -16.14 -23.26 -17.33
N LYS A 5 -16.26 -23.98 -18.45
CA LYS A 5 -15.11 -24.34 -19.31
C LYS A 5 -14.64 -23.17 -20.18
N ALA A 6 -15.48 -22.14 -20.37
CA ALA A 6 -15.15 -20.98 -21.21
C ALA A 6 -14.51 -19.81 -20.43
N LEU A 7 -14.67 -19.79 -19.10
CA LEU A 7 -13.82 -18.96 -18.27
C LEU A 7 -12.53 -19.73 -18.05
N ASP A 8 -11.45 -19.29 -18.68
CA ASP A 8 -10.09 -19.65 -18.27
C ASP A 8 -9.80 -18.99 -16.90
N VAL A 9 -10.54 -19.42 -15.87
CA VAL A 9 -10.63 -18.82 -14.53
C VAL A 9 -9.24 -18.69 -13.87
N ARG A 10 -8.24 -19.47 -14.32
CA ARG A 10 -6.87 -19.44 -13.79
C ARG A 10 -6.09 -18.18 -14.13
N ARG A 11 -6.60 -17.30 -15.01
CA ARG A 11 -5.88 -16.09 -15.49
C ARG A 11 -6.60 -14.77 -15.24
N VAL A 12 -7.68 -14.75 -14.45
CA VAL A 12 -8.72 -13.70 -14.56
C VAL A 12 -8.68 -12.64 -13.45
N MET A 13 -8.20 -12.95 -12.24
CA MET A 13 -8.15 -12.01 -11.12
C MET A 13 -7.07 -12.44 -10.11
N GLU A 14 -6.51 -11.49 -9.36
CA GLU A 14 -5.57 -11.79 -8.27
C GLU A 14 -6.32 -12.33 -7.03
N LEU A 15 -5.63 -13.14 -6.22
CA LEU A 15 -6.15 -13.62 -4.95
C LEU A 15 -6.34 -12.43 -3.99
N PHE A 16 -7.48 -12.35 -3.32
CA PHE A 16 -7.68 -11.40 -2.23
C PHE A 16 -6.84 -11.82 -1.02
N LYS A 17 -5.96 -10.91 -0.60
CA LYS A 17 -5.15 -11.02 0.60
C LYS A 17 -5.49 -9.89 1.56
N LYS A 18 -6.10 -10.23 2.69
CA LYS A 18 -6.42 -9.25 3.74
C LYS A 18 -5.16 -8.50 4.18
N GLY A 19 -5.24 -7.16 4.22
CA GLY A 19 -4.15 -6.29 4.65
C GLY A 19 -3.08 -6.02 3.60
N GLU A 20 -3.05 -6.79 2.51
CA GLU A 20 -2.34 -6.42 1.30
C GLU A 20 -3.31 -5.69 0.37
N ASP A 21 -4.44 -6.29 -0.01
CA ASP A 21 -5.32 -5.71 -1.02
C ASP A 21 -6.32 -4.69 -0.49
N ASP A 22 -6.70 -3.74 -1.35
CA ASP A 22 -7.82 -2.84 -1.08
C ASP A 22 -9.13 -3.63 -1.28
N PRO A 23 -9.93 -3.86 -0.22
CA PRO A 23 -11.15 -4.66 -0.30
C PRO A 23 -12.16 -4.11 -1.32
N VAL A 24 -12.20 -2.78 -1.50
CA VAL A 24 -13.17 -2.11 -2.37
C VAL A 24 -12.77 -2.28 -3.83
N VAL A 25 -11.49 -2.07 -4.13
CA VAL A 25 -10.97 -2.28 -5.48
C VAL A 25 -11.13 -3.74 -5.88
N TRP A 26 -10.74 -4.67 -4.99
CA TRP A 26 -10.84 -6.09 -5.27
C TRP A 26 -12.30 -6.52 -5.48
N MET A 27 -13.23 -6.10 -4.61
CA MET A 27 -14.64 -6.45 -4.74
C MET A 27 -15.28 -5.84 -5.99
N SER A 28 -14.93 -4.60 -6.34
CA SER A 28 -15.40 -3.96 -7.58
C SER A 28 -14.99 -4.77 -8.82
N ILE A 29 -13.73 -5.24 -8.87
CA ILE A 29 -13.24 -6.10 -9.95
C ILE A 29 -14.00 -7.43 -9.96
N PHE A 30 -14.17 -8.07 -8.81
CA PHE A 30 -14.92 -9.32 -8.68
C PHE A 30 -16.35 -9.18 -9.20
N MET A 31 -17.10 -8.18 -8.75
CA MET A 31 -18.50 -7.96 -9.15
C MET A 31 -18.62 -7.60 -10.63
N LYS A 32 -17.67 -6.84 -11.19
CA LYS A 32 -17.61 -6.61 -12.65
C LYS A 32 -17.45 -7.92 -13.43
N LYS A 33 -16.68 -8.88 -12.91
CA LYS A 33 -16.53 -10.21 -13.54
C LYS A 33 -17.79 -11.05 -13.42
N VAL A 34 -18.45 -11.04 -12.24
CA VAL A 34 -19.74 -11.72 -12.04
C VAL A 34 -20.77 -11.25 -13.06
N ARG A 35 -20.92 -9.93 -13.21
CA ARG A 35 -21.84 -9.31 -14.18
C ARG A 35 -21.46 -9.62 -15.63
N ASN A 36 -20.20 -9.43 -16.01
CA ASN A 36 -19.75 -9.69 -17.38
C ASN A 36 -19.86 -11.17 -17.79
N GLY A 37 -19.66 -12.09 -16.83
CA GLY A 37 -19.80 -13.52 -17.05
C GLY A 37 -21.24 -14.02 -17.02
N ASN A 38 -22.19 -13.16 -16.62
CA ASN A 38 -23.57 -13.54 -16.30
C ASN A 38 -23.61 -14.82 -15.43
N LEU A 39 -22.78 -14.81 -14.37
CA LEU A 39 -22.58 -15.96 -13.52
C LEU A 39 -23.80 -16.17 -12.63
N ASN A 40 -24.25 -17.42 -12.52
CA ASN A 40 -25.23 -17.75 -11.49
C ASN A 40 -24.56 -17.83 -10.10
N VAL A 41 -25.41 -17.93 -9.07
CA VAL A 41 -25.01 -18.06 -7.66
C VAL A 41 -23.92 -19.11 -7.42
N GLU A 42 -24.07 -20.32 -7.95
CA GLU A 42 -23.11 -21.41 -7.72
C GLU A 42 -21.78 -21.14 -8.44
N GLU A 43 -21.86 -20.51 -9.61
CA GLU A 43 -20.68 -20.10 -10.37
C GLU A 43 -19.91 -18.98 -9.64
N CYS A 44 -20.62 -18.02 -9.06
CA CYS A 44 -20.05 -16.96 -8.23
C CYS A 44 -19.33 -17.53 -6.99
N LYS A 45 -19.94 -18.49 -6.27
CA LYS A 45 -19.31 -19.16 -5.12
C LYS A 45 -17.98 -19.81 -5.47
N VAL A 46 -17.96 -20.57 -6.57
CA VAL A 46 -16.75 -21.27 -7.01
C VAL A 46 -15.69 -20.27 -7.45
N LEU A 47 -16.08 -19.18 -8.13
CA LEU A 47 -15.15 -18.11 -8.50
C LEU A 47 -14.53 -17.46 -7.27
N PHE A 48 -15.35 -17.08 -6.27
CA PHE A 48 -14.87 -16.43 -5.05
C PHE A 48 -13.92 -17.35 -4.27
N LYS A 49 -14.30 -18.61 -4.04
CA LYS A 49 -13.45 -19.58 -3.32
C LYS A 49 -12.07 -19.78 -3.95
N ARG A 50 -11.97 -19.63 -5.28
CA ARG A 50 -10.69 -19.74 -6.00
C ARG A 50 -9.80 -18.51 -5.87
N HIS A 51 -10.39 -17.35 -5.52
CA HIS A 51 -9.70 -16.07 -5.52
C HIS A 51 -9.58 -15.44 -4.15
N VAL A 52 -9.69 -16.23 -3.08
CA VAL A 52 -9.46 -15.73 -1.72
C VAL A 52 -8.37 -16.51 -1.01
N GLU A 53 -7.51 -15.79 -0.32
CA GLU A 53 -6.41 -16.34 0.47
C GLU A 53 -6.62 -16.03 1.96
N GLY A 54 -6.11 -16.91 2.83
CA GLY A 54 -6.18 -16.74 4.28
C GLY A 54 -7.30 -17.56 4.95
N VAL A 55 -7.03 -17.95 6.20
CA VAL A 55 -7.98 -18.73 7.03
C VAL A 55 -9.22 -17.90 7.32
N GLU A 56 -9.06 -16.63 7.69
CA GLU A 56 -10.17 -15.74 8.04
C GLU A 56 -11.16 -15.55 6.88
N VAL A 57 -10.67 -15.35 5.66
CA VAL A 57 -11.54 -15.18 4.49
C VAL A 57 -12.31 -16.47 4.21
N ARG A 58 -11.66 -17.63 4.34
CA ARG A 58 -12.30 -18.95 4.17
C ARG A 58 -13.32 -19.25 5.27
N GLU A 59 -13.07 -18.86 6.51
CA GLU A 59 -14.02 -19.02 7.61
C GLU A 59 -15.23 -18.11 7.48
N TRP A 60 -15.01 -16.84 7.13
CA TRP A 60 -16.11 -15.91 6.82
C TRP A 60 -16.97 -16.46 5.68
N MET A 61 -16.34 -17.03 4.66
CA MET A 61 -17.04 -17.70 3.57
C MET A 61 -17.90 -18.88 4.01
N ALA A 62 -17.38 -19.75 4.87
CA ALA A 62 -18.15 -20.87 5.40
C ALA A 62 -19.38 -20.40 6.18
N LYS A 63 -19.24 -19.32 6.96
CA LYS A 63 -20.33 -18.73 7.75
C LYS A 63 -21.38 -18.06 6.87
N ASN A 64 -20.98 -17.36 5.81
CA ASN A 64 -21.90 -16.62 4.93
C ASN A 64 -22.36 -17.43 3.71
N ALA A 65 -22.02 -18.72 3.62
CA ALA A 65 -22.34 -19.61 2.50
C ALA A 65 -23.85 -19.65 2.14
N HIS A 66 -24.73 -19.37 3.11
CA HIS A 66 -26.17 -19.30 2.93
C HIS A 66 -26.65 -17.97 2.31
N GLN A 67 -25.97 -16.85 2.54
CA GLN A 67 -26.28 -15.57 1.88
C GLN A 67 -26.08 -15.66 0.37
N TYR A 68 -25.26 -16.63 -0.06
CA TYR A 68 -25.09 -16.93 -1.46
C TYR A 68 -26.34 -17.52 -2.14
N THR A 69 -27.28 -18.14 -1.42
CA THR A 69 -28.45 -18.76 -2.11
C THR A 69 -29.43 -17.73 -2.67
N THR A 70 -29.31 -16.48 -2.24
CA THR A 70 -30.31 -15.43 -2.47
C THR A 70 -29.70 -14.15 -3.05
N ILE A 71 -28.40 -14.17 -3.43
CA ILE A 71 -27.54 -12.98 -3.64
C ILE A 71 -28.26 -11.87 -4.37
N GLU A 72 -28.77 -10.94 -3.58
CA GLU A 72 -28.81 -9.56 -4.01
C GLU A 72 -27.33 -9.13 -4.05
N GLU A 73 -26.77 -8.92 -5.24
CA GLU A 73 -25.36 -8.57 -5.48
C GLU A 73 -24.83 -7.54 -4.47
N THR A 74 -25.68 -6.56 -4.16
CA THR A 74 -25.44 -5.47 -3.22
C THR A 74 -25.24 -5.93 -1.77
N GLN A 75 -26.03 -6.90 -1.28
CA GLN A 75 -25.91 -7.39 0.11
C GLN A 75 -24.60 -8.14 0.31
N PHE A 76 -24.20 -8.93 -0.69
CA PHE A 76 -22.95 -9.67 -0.65
C PHE A 76 -21.73 -8.73 -0.67
N GLU A 77 -21.72 -7.76 -1.58
CA GLU A 77 -20.70 -6.73 -1.63
C GLU A 77 -20.58 -6.00 -0.29
N GLN A 78 -21.71 -5.56 0.29
CA GLN A 78 -21.71 -4.87 1.57
C GLN A 78 -21.18 -5.74 2.71
N ALA A 79 -21.63 -6.99 2.83
CA ALA A 79 -21.19 -7.91 3.89
C ALA A 79 -19.68 -8.19 3.82
N PHE A 80 -19.12 -8.27 2.62
CA PHE A 80 -17.68 -8.38 2.44
C PHE A 80 -16.95 -7.11 2.88
N LEU A 81 -17.44 -5.94 2.46
CA LEU A 81 -16.83 -4.67 2.83
C LEU A 81 -16.89 -4.45 4.34
N ASP A 82 -18.01 -4.73 5.00
CA ASP A 82 -18.15 -4.61 6.46
C ASP A 82 -17.17 -5.51 7.21
N ARG A 83 -16.81 -6.66 6.62
CA ARG A 83 -15.87 -7.59 7.24
C ARG A 83 -14.41 -7.22 7.03
N PHE A 84 -14.05 -6.81 5.81
CA PHE A 84 -12.67 -6.73 5.38
C PHE A 84 -12.15 -5.30 5.20
N MET A 85 -13.02 -4.30 5.24
CA MET A 85 -12.58 -2.91 5.37
C MET A 85 -11.80 -2.74 6.67
N PRO A 86 -10.70 -1.96 6.65
CA PRO A 86 -10.03 -1.54 7.86
C PRO A 86 -11.01 -0.87 8.82
N THR A 87 -10.94 -1.24 10.10
CA THR A 87 -11.61 -0.51 11.16
C THR A 87 -11.02 0.90 11.28
N GLU A 88 -11.74 1.80 11.94
CA GLU A 88 -11.23 3.16 12.20
C GLU A 88 -9.90 3.12 12.98
N ALA A 89 -9.79 2.25 13.99
CA ALA A 89 -8.57 2.06 14.76
C ALA A 89 -7.39 1.57 13.91
N GLU A 90 -7.61 0.59 13.02
CA GLU A 90 -6.58 0.12 12.09
C GLU A 90 -6.16 1.22 11.11
N SER A 91 -7.12 2.00 10.62
CA SER A 91 -6.88 3.13 9.71
C SER A 91 -6.03 4.20 10.39
N GLN A 92 -6.40 4.62 11.61
CA GLN A 92 -5.65 5.60 12.39
C GLN A 92 -4.24 5.10 12.73
N GLN A 93 -4.10 3.82 13.10
CA GLN A 93 -2.79 3.23 13.34
C GLN A 93 -1.94 3.20 12.06
N ALA A 94 -2.53 2.93 10.90
CA ALA A 94 -1.85 2.95 9.63
C ALA A 94 -1.41 4.38 9.25
N VAL A 95 -2.25 5.40 9.47
CA VAL A 95 -1.88 6.82 9.30
C VAL A 95 -0.67 7.18 10.18
N TYR A 96 -0.71 6.78 11.45
CA TYR A 96 0.42 6.99 12.36
C TYR A 96 1.71 6.33 11.83
N LYS A 97 1.64 5.05 11.44
CA LYS A 97 2.78 4.32 10.86
C LYS A 97 3.26 4.93 9.54
N LEU A 98 2.37 5.47 8.70
CA LEU A 98 2.72 6.20 7.47
C LEU A 98 3.51 7.46 7.77
N SER A 99 3.12 8.22 8.79
CA SER A 99 3.82 9.47 9.15
C SER A 99 5.28 9.21 9.59
N GLN A 100 5.54 8.02 10.14
CA GLN A 100 6.87 7.57 10.53
C GLN A 100 7.66 6.91 9.39
N LEU A 101 7.01 6.55 8.29
CA LEU A 101 7.66 5.86 7.19
C LEU A 101 8.61 6.80 6.46
N LYS A 102 9.89 6.45 6.43
CA LYS A 102 10.94 7.22 5.76
C LYS A 102 11.84 6.31 4.94
N LEU A 103 12.08 6.70 3.68
CA LEU A 103 13.06 6.05 2.84
C LEU A 103 14.46 6.41 3.34
N SER A 104 15.25 5.40 3.70
CA SER A 104 16.67 5.59 4.02
C SER A 104 17.49 5.86 2.74
N PRO A 105 18.54 6.71 2.77
CA PRO A 105 19.45 6.91 1.65
C PRO A 105 20.05 5.61 1.10
N THR A 106 20.23 4.59 1.95
CA THR A 106 20.76 3.26 1.59
C THR A 106 19.72 2.15 1.69
N GLY A 107 18.44 2.49 1.87
CA GLY A 107 17.36 1.52 2.01
C GLY A 107 16.98 0.81 0.71
N ASP A 108 16.18 -0.23 0.83
CA ASP A 108 15.56 -0.85 -0.34
C ASP A 108 14.37 -0.01 -0.80
N PHE A 109 14.50 0.59 -1.98
CA PHE A 109 13.45 1.42 -2.59
C PHE A 109 12.20 0.63 -2.93
N GLU A 110 12.35 -0.58 -3.47
CA GLU A 110 11.20 -1.40 -3.88
C GLU A 110 10.42 -1.87 -2.66
N ALA A 111 11.11 -2.32 -1.62
CA ALA A 111 10.49 -2.67 -0.34
C ALA A 111 9.80 -1.45 0.30
N HIS A 112 10.40 -0.25 0.20
CA HIS A 112 9.79 0.98 0.70
C HIS A 112 8.48 1.32 -0.02
N VAL A 113 8.45 1.26 -1.35
CA VAL A 113 7.23 1.50 -2.14
C VAL A 113 6.14 0.48 -1.77
N LYS A 114 6.48 -0.82 -1.69
CA LYS A 114 5.52 -1.87 -1.28
C LYS A 114 4.95 -1.60 0.11
N ASN A 115 5.81 -1.19 1.05
CA ASN A 115 5.41 -0.88 2.43
C ASN A 115 4.50 0.37 2.51
N PHE A 116 4.84 1.41 1.75
CA PHE A 116 4.01 2.61 1.60
C PHE A 116 2.63 2.26 1.04
N GLU A 117 2.57 1.53 -0.07
CA GLU A 117 1.31 1.15 -0.73
C GLU A 117 0.41 0.28 0.14
N ALA A 118 0.98 -0.70 0.85
CA ALA A 118 0.24 -1.52 1.80
C ALA A 118 -0.38 -0.66 2.91
N LYS A 119 0.37 0.31 3.46
CA LYS A 119 -0.16 1.19 4.50
C LYS A 119 -1.18 2.18 3.98
N MET A 120 -1.02 2.73 2.78
CA MET A 120 -2.00 3.61 2.17
C MET A 120 -3.35 2.90 1.96
N ARG A 121 -3.33 1.63 1.53
CA ARG A 121 -4.54 0.81 1.38
C ARG A 121 -5.30 0.61 2.69
N VAL A 122 -4.59 0.52 3.82
CA VAL A 122 -5.21 0.38 5.15
C VAL A 122 -5.65 1.75 5.71
N ALA A 123 -4.80 2.77 5.58
CA ALA A 123 -5.04 4.10 6.14
C ALA A 123 -6.19 4.84 5.46
N GLN A 124 -6.26 4.72 4.14
CA GLN A 124 -7.25 5.38 3.31
C GLN A 124 -7.69 4.41 2.20
N PRO A 125 -8.48 3.38 2.54
CA PRO A 125 -9.10 2.53 1.54
C PRO A 125 -9.93 3.40 0.59
N ARG A 126 -9.97 3.07 -0.70
CA ARG A 126 -10.64 3.86 -1.77
C ARG A 126 -9.94 5.16 -2.17
N TYR A 127 -8.82 5.51 -1.55
CA TYR A 127 -8.12 6.75 -1.91
C TYR A 127 -7.54 6.67 -3.31
N GLU A 128 -7.82 7.70 -4.11
CA GLU A 128 -7.41 7.78 -5.50
C GLU A 128 -5.88 7.63 -5.62
N ILE A 129 -5.43 6.84 -6.59
CA ILE A 129 -4.01 6.53 -6.75
C ILE A 129 -3.15 7.78 -6.94
N ASN A 130 -3.64 8.79 -7.66
CA ASN A 130 -2.91 10.04 -7.89
C ASN A 130 -2.84 10.91 -6.63
N ALA A 131 -3.82 10.80 -5.73
CA ALA A 131 -3.78 11.51 -4.46
C ALA A 131 -2.68 10.98 -3.52
N ARG A 132 -2.12 9.78 -3.79
CA ARG A 132 -0.99 9.19 -3.04
C ARG A 132 0.35 9.87 -3.28
N MET A 133 0.46 10.74 -4.30
CA MET A 133 1.70 11.42 -4.66
C MET A 133 2.28 12.25 -3.51
N PHE A 134 1.49 13.12 -2.90
CA PHE A 134 1.97 13.97 -1.81
C PHE A 134 2.38 13.18 -0.56
N PRO A 135 1.56 12.23 -0.06
CA PRO A 135 2.00 11.33 1.01
C PRO A 135 3.30 10.60 0.69
N PHE A 136 3.46 10.09 -0.55
CA PHE A 136 4.67 9.39 -0.95
C PHE A 136 5.91 10.28 -0.91
N LEU A 137 5.82 11.49 -1.48
CA LEU A 137 6.90 12.49 -1.43
C LEU A 137 7.29 12.82 0.01
N GLY A 138 6.30 12.91 0.91
CA GLY A 138 6.53 13.11 2.35
C GLY A 138 7.31 11.98 3.04
N THR A 139 7.42 10.79 2.44
CA THR A 139 8.24 9.68 2.95
C THR A 139 9.70 9.74 2.48
N LEU A 140 10.02 10.57 1.50
CA LEU A 140 11.37 10.67 0.96
C LEU A 140 12.26 11.52 1.89
N TYR A 141 13.56 11.27 1.88
CA TYR A 141 14.52 12.15 2.55
C TYR A 141 14.63 13.49 1.81
N ALA A 142 14.91 14.57 2.55
CA ALA A 142 14.74 15.94 2.09
C ALA A 142 15.41 16.24 0.73
N SER A 143 16.66 15.81 0.52
CA SER A 143 17.35 16.12 -0.73
C SER A 143 16.74 15.42 -1.94
N LEU A 144 16.17 14.22 -1.80
CA LEU A 144 15.47 13.54 -2.89
C LEU A 144 14.10 14.18 -3.14
N SER A 145 13.36 14.50 -2.08
CA SER A 145 12.06 15.18 -2.21
C SER A 145 12.19 16.52 -2.93
N MET A 146 13.21 17.33 -2.60
CA MET A 146 13.39 18.65 -3.22
C MET A 146 13.66 18.54 -4.73
N GLU A 147 14.52 17.61 -5.14
CA GLU A 147 14.93 17.44 -6.54
C GLU A 147 13.75 17.02 -7.43
N ILE A 148 12.82 16.22 -6.88
CA ILE A 148 11.59 15.84 -7.57
C ILE A 148 10.61 17.03 -7.66
N THR A 149 10.50 17.85 -6.61
CA THR A 149 9.58 19.00 -6.61
C THR A 149 10.02 20.17 -7.51
N THR A 150 11.28 20.19 -7.95
CA THR A 150 11.80 21.21 -8.88
C THR A 150 11.63 20.85 -10.36
N GLU A 151 11.31 19.59 -10.68
CA GLU A 151 10.96 19.15 -12.04
C GLU A 151 9.47 19.43 -12.35
N PRO A 152 9.06 19.53 -13.63
CA PRO A 152 7.66 19.80 -13.98
C PRO A 152 6.70 18.82 -13.30
N ALA A 153 5.62 19.37 -12.72
CA ALA A 153 4.67 18.63 -11.90
C ALA A 153 4.18 17.36 -12.60
N HIS A 154 4.60 16.20 -12.08
CA HIS A 154 3.99 14.94 -12.44
C HIS A 154 2.51 14.99 -12.01
N LYS A 155 1.60 14.67 -12.93
CA LYS A 155 0.16 14.59 -12.64
C LYS A 155 -0.29 13.16 -12.31
N GLU A 156 0.61 12.20 -12.46
CA GLU A 156 0.29 10.77 -12.37
C GLU A 156 1.28 10.04 -11.46
N TYR A 157 0.74 9.31 -10.49
CA TYR A 157 1.53 8.53 -9.54
C TYR A 157 2.41 7.47 -10.24
N ALA A 158 1.88 6.84 -11.30
CA ALA A 158 2.60 5.83 -12.08
C ALA A 158 3.88 6.36 -12.76
N LYS A 159 3.92 7.66 -13.09
CA LYS A 159 5.11 8.33 -13.66
C LYS A 159 6.08 8.80 -12.58
N LEU A 160 5.57 9.10 -11.39
CA LEU A 160 6.38 9.55 -10.25
C LEU A 160 7.36 8.46 -9.79
N ILE A 161 6.89 7.23 -9.61
CA ILE A 161 7.71 6.15 -9.00
C ILE A 161 9.00 5.84 -9.77
N PRO A 162 8.98 5.63 -11.11
CA PRO A 162 10.21 5.39 -11.87
C PRO A 162 11.20 6.57 -11.80
N GLN A 163 10.70 7.81 -11.76
CA GLN A 163 11.54 9.00 -11.67
C GLN A 163 12.23 9.08 -10.31
N VAL A 164 11.50 8.84 -9.22
CA VAL A 164 12.08 8.79 -7.88
C VAL A 164 13.15 7.70 -7.80
N LEU A 165 12.89 6.52 -8.38
CA LEU A 165 13.87 5.42 -8.44
C LEU A 165 15.13 5.84 -9.21
N PHE A 166 14.98 6.48 -10.36
CA PHE A 166 16.11 6.96 -11.15
C PHE A 166 17.01 7.92 -10.36
N LEU A 167 16.41 8.94 -9.73
CA LEU A 167 17.14 9.91 -8.91
C LEU A 167 17.76 9.25 -7.67
N TYR A 168 17.04 8.33 -7.04
CA TYR A 168 17.54 7.56 -5.91
C TYR A 168 18.80 6.76 -6.27
N GLN A 169 18.80 6.08 -7.42
CA GLN A 169 19.96 5.35 -7.92
C GLN A 169 21.14 6.26 -8.29
N GLN A 170 20.88 7.44 -8.86
CA GLN A 170 21.92 8.43 -9.13
C GLN A 170 22.62 8.88 -7.85
N LYS A 171 21.87 9.06 -6.76
CA LYS A 171 22.43 9.42 -5.44
C LYS A 171 23.20 8.28 -4.80
N GLN A 172 22.78 7.03 -4.97
CA GLN A 172 23.57 5.89 -4.50
C GLN A 172 24.93 5.79 -5.19
N LYS A 173 24.98 6.05 -6.51
CA LYS A 173 26.22 6.01 -7.30
C LYS A 173 27.21 7.12 -6.92
N LYS A 174 26.73 8.26 -6.41
CA LYS A 174 27.58 9.40 -6.02
C LYS A 174 28.36 9.18 -4.71
N GLY A 175 28.13 8.07 -4.00
CA GLY A 175 28.80 7.75 -2.73
C GLY A 175 28.46 8.73 -1.60
N PRO A 176 28.80 8.44 -0.34
CA PRO A 176 28.60 9.38 0.75
C PRO A 176 29.48 10.60 0.47
N ASN A 177 28.84 11.77 0.35
CA ASN A 177 29.55 13.03 0.19
C ASN A 177 30.50 13.20 1.40
N PRO A 178 31.84 13.29 1.23
CA PRO A 178 32.78 13.39 2.36
C PRO A 178 32.57 14.63 3.23
N SER A 179 31.82 15.61 2.74
CA SER A 179 31.63 16.92 3.36
C SER A 179 30.77 16.93 4.63
N ALA A 180 30.18 15.80 5.05
CA ALA A 180 29.44 15.71 6.32
C ALA A 180 30.32 15.32 7.53
N LYS A 181 31.64 15.11 7.34
CA LYS A 181 32.57 14.68 8.40
C LYS A 181 33.41 15.79 9.04
N MET A 182 33.09 17.08 8.84
CA MET A 182 33.79 18.16 9.53
C MET A 182 32.81 19.05 10.29
N ALA A 183 32.39 18.59 11.46
CA ALA A 183 32.22 19.50 12.60
C ALA A 183 33.50 19.34 13.45
N PRO A 184 34.33 20.37 13.62
CA PRO A 184 35.46 20.28 14.54
C PRO A 184 34.91 20.14 15.95
N ALA A 185 35.40 19.13 16.67
CA ALA A 185 35.21 19.01 18.10
C ALA A 185 35.67 20.32 18.76
N ALA A 186 34.74 21.05 19.39
CA ALA A 186 35.07 22.14 20.29
C ALA A 186 35.90 21.54 21.43
N LYS A 187 37.19 21.89 21.44
CA LYS A 187 38.12 21.50 22.49
C LYS A 187 37.64 22.09 23.82
N SER A 188 37.43 21.21 24.79
CA SER A 188 37.35 21.54 26.21
C SER A 188 38.60 22.31 26.63
N ALA A 189 38.39 23.40 27.37
CA ALA A 189 39.43 24.13 28.08
C ALA A 189 38.96 24.34 29.52
N ASP A 190 39.15 23.32 30.35
CA ASP A 190 39.25 23.47 31.80
C ASP A 190 40.69 23.86 32.15
N ASN A 191 40.90 25.13 32.53
CA ASN A 191 41.85 25.51 33.57
C ASN A 191 41.84 27.03 33.79
N VAL A 192 41.22 27.52 34.88
CA VAL A 192 41.86 28.51 35.77
C VAL A 192 41.32 28.31 37.19
N LYS A 193 42.12 27.58 37.98
CA LYS A 193 42.51 27.82 39.38
C LYS A 193 41.47 28.40 40.37
N GLN A 194 41.20 27.58 41.38
CA GLN A 194 40.93 28.01 42.74
C GLN A 194 42.08 28.88 43.29
N LEU A 195 41.75 29.99 43.94
CA LEU A 195 42.52 30.54 45.06
C LEU A 195 41.55 31.26 46.02
N ARG A 196 41.56 30.79 47.26
CA ARG A 196 40.79 31.26 48.42
C ARG A 196 41.15 32.69 48.81
N THR A 197 40.17 33.47 49.25
CA THR A 197 39.98 33.87 50.67
C THR A 197 38.55 34.29 50.88
#